data_AF-A0A2S5GAE7-F1
#
_entry.id   AF-A0A2S5GAE7-F1
#
_cell.length_a   1.000
_cell.length_b   1.000
_cell.length_c   1.000
_cell.angle_alpha   90.00
_cell.angle_beta   90.00
_cell.angle_gamma   90.00
#
_symmetry.space_group_name_H-M   'P 1'
#
loop_
_entity.id
_entity.type
_entity.pdbx_description
1 polymer ?
#
loop_
_entity_poly.entity_id
_entity_poly.type
_entity_poly.pdbx_seq_one_letter_code
_entity_poly.pdbx_strand_id
1 'polypeptide(L)' 'MNEQILKVTEQAVKWIVLIVLIVSSISLLVVFQAGYIPEELTARAVPLAILAGLTSIAAALIFKK' A
#
# COMPACT_ATOMS: atom_id res chain seq x y z
N MET A 1 -28.76 -6.57 -12.64
CA MET A 1 -27.48 -6.38 -13.37
C MET A 1 -26.51 -5.42 -12.66
N ASN A 2 -26.99 -4.44 -11.87
CA ASN A 2 -26.11 -3.48 -11.18
C ASN A 2 -25.42 -4.05 -9.91
N GLU A 3 -26.08 -4.90 -9.12
CA GLU A 3 -25.48 -5.44 -7.89
C GLU A 3 -24.26 -6.33 -8.13
N GLN A 4 -24.25 -7.08 -9.23
CA GLN A 4 -23.15 -7.98 -9.55
C GLN A 4 -21.90 -7.19 -9.96
N ILE A 5 -22.08 -6.09 -10.71
CA ILE A 5 -21.00 -5.16 -11.07
C ILE A 5 -20.45 -4.46 -9.82
N LEU A 6 -21.33 -4.07 -8.89
CA LEU A 6 -20.93 -3.44 -7.62
C LEU A 6 -20.03 -4.38 -6.79
N LYS A 7 -20.45 -5.65 -6.62
CA LYS A 7 -19.68 -6.66 -5.88
C LYS A 7 -18.31 -6.94 -6.50
N VAL A 8 -18.24 -7.04 -7.84
CA VAL A 8 -16.97 -7.23 -8.55
C VAL A 8 -16.06 -6.02 -8.37
N THR A 9 -16.62 -4.80 -8.40
CA THR A 9 -15.87 -3.55 -8.20
C THR A 9 -15.32 -3.46 -6.78
N GLU A 10 -16.13 -3.74 -5.76
CA GLU A 10 -15.67 -3.77 -4.36
C GLU A 10 -14.54 -4.77 -4.15
N GLN A 11 -14.65 -5.95 -4.75
CA GLN A 11 -13.64 -6.99 -4.65
C GLN A 11 -12.35 -6.60 -5.38
N ALA A 12 -12.46 -5.97 -6.56
CA ALA A 12 -11.32 -5.42 -7.27
C ALA A 12 -10.59 -4.35 -6.45
N VAL A 13 -11.32 -3.42 -5.83
CA VAL A 13 -10.74 -2.38 -4.96
C VAL A 13 -10.02 -3.00 -3.76
N LYS A 14 -10.62 -4.02 -3.11
CA LYS A 14 -9.97 -4.79 -2.02
C LYS A 14 -8.64 -5.37 -2.45
N TRP A 15 -8.59 -6.01 -3.62
CA TRP A 15 -7.37 -6.59 -4.16
C TRP A 15 -6.31 -5.55 -4.50
N ILE A 16 -6.71 -4.43 -5.12
CA ILE A 16 -5.79 -3.33 -5.45
C ILE A 16 -5.15 -2.77 -4.18
N VAL A 17 -5.96 -2.50 -3.15
CA VAL A 17 -5.46 -1.97 -1.87
C VAL A 17 -4.50 -2.96 -1.20
N LEU A 18 -4.81 -4.25 -1.22
CA LEU A 18 -3.93 -5.29 -0.71
C LEU A 18 -2.59 -5.33 -1.45
N ILE A 19 -2.61 -5.29 -2.79
CA ILE A 19 -1.40 -5.32 -3.63
C ILE A 19 -0.53 -4.09 -3.35
N VAL A 20 -1.12 -2.89 -3.31
CA VAL A 20 -0.38 -1.66 -3.03
C VAL A 20 0.25 -1.70 -1.64
N LEU A 21 -0.47 -2.23 -0.64
CA LEU A 21 0.06 -2.36 0.72
C LEU A 21 1.26 -3.32 0.78
N ILE A 22 1.17 -4.47 0.11
CA ILE A 22 2.26 -5.46 0.06
C ILE A 22 3.48 -4.87 -0.67
N VAL A 23 3.28 -4.31 -1.86
CA VAL A 23 4.37 -3.78 -2.70
C VAL A 23 5.06 -2.59 -2.02
N SER A 24 4.30 -1.66 -1.43
CA SER A 24 4.87 -0.51 -0.71
C SER A 24 5.66 -0.96 0.52
N SER A 25 5.17 -1.94 1.28
CA SER A 25 5.86 -2.50 2.44
C SER A 25 7.17 -3.19 2.05
N ILE A 26 7.15 -4.02 1.01
CA ILE A 26 8.36 -4.69 0.51
C ILE A 26 9.38 -3.66 0.00
N SER A 27 8.91 -2.67 -0.77
CA SER A 27 9.77 -1.59 -1.28
C SER A 27 10.45 -0.82 -0.15
N LEU A 28 9.72 -0.53 0.93
CA LEU A 28 10.25 0.14 2.10
C LEU A 28 11.35 -0.71 2.79
N LEU A 29 11.13 -2.01 2.94
CA LEU A 29 12.12 -2.94 3.50
C LEU A 29 13.40 -2.98 2.66
N VAL A 30 13.27 -3.02 1.33
CA VAL A 30 14.42 -3.00 0.41
C VAL A 30 15.21 -1.70 0.56
N VAL A 31 14.52 -0.56 0.68
CA VAL A 31 15.17 0.75 0.88
C VAL A 31 15.98 0.77 2.19
N PHE A 32 15.46 0.19 3.28
CA PHE A 32 16.20 0.10 4.54
C PHE A 32 17.40 -0.87 4.49
N GLN A 33 17.43 -1.81 3.55
CA GLN A 33 18.53 -2.75 3.38
C GLN A 33 19.59 -2.27 2.37
N ALA A 34 19.24 -1.34 1.49
CA ALA A 34 20.19 -0.70 0.59
C ALA A 34 21.13 0.22 1.39
N GLY A 35 22.43 0.17 1.10
CA GLY A 35 23.49 0.82 1.88
C GLY A 35 23.15 2.24 2.39
N TYR A 36 23.52 2.50 3.63
CA TYR A 36 23.09 3.69 4.37
C TYR A 36 23.79 4.97 3.88
N ILE A 37 23.12 5.70 2.98
CA ILE A 37 23.38 7.12 2.72
C ILE A 37 22.15 7.89 3.22
N PRO A 38 22.25 8.72 4.27
CA PRO A 38 21.10 9.33 4.94
C PRO A 38 20.19 10.11 4.00
N GLU A 39 20.76 10.95 3.13
CA GLU A 39 19.99 11.81 2.22
C GLU A 39 19.22 10.97 1.19
N GLU A 40 19.84 9.94 0.62
CA GLU A 40 19.20 9.05 -0.35
C GLU A 40 18.14 8.14 0.30
N LEU A 41 18.43 7.65 1.50
CA LEU A 41 17.50 6.83 2.27
C LEU A 41 16.24 7.63 2.56
N THR A 42 16.37 8.87 3.05
CA THR A 42 15.24 9.71 3.40
C THR A 42 14.41 10.07 2.17
N ALA A 43 15.07 10.41 1.05
CA ALA A 43 14.41 10.75 -0.21
C ALA A 43 13.57 9.60 -0.78
N ARG A 44 14.00 8.34 -0.61
CA ARG A 44 13.27 7.16 -1.09
C ARG A 44 12.30 6.58 -0.07
N ALA A 45 12.65 6.59 1.22
CA ALA A 45 11.85 5.98 2.27
C ALA A 45 10.61 6.81 2.64
N VAL A 46 10.71 8.15 2.66
CA VAL A 46 9.58 9.01 3.08
C VAL A 46 8.35 8.83 2.18
N PRO A 47 8.44 8.91 0.84
CA PRO A 47 7.29 8.68 -0.02
C PRO A 47 6.69 7.28 0.14
N LEU A 48 7.54 6.25 0.27
CA LEU A 48 7.10 4.86 0.46
C LEU A 48 6.41 4.66 1.81
N ALA A 49 6.90 5.30 2.88
CA ALA A 49 6.31 5.23 4.20
C ALA A 49 4.93 5.91 4.25
N ILE A 50 4.78 7.07 3.59
CA ILE A 50 3.48 7.74 3.44
C ILE A 50 2.52 6.83 2.68
N LEU A 51 2.96 6.24 1.56
CA LEU A 51 2.15 5.34 0.76
C LEU A 51 1.72 4.12 1.57
N ALA A 52 2.65 3.44 2.25
CA ALA A 52 2.36 2.28 3.08
C ALA A 52 1.38 2.63 4.23
N GLY A 53 1.59 3.77 4.89
CA GLY A 53 0.71 4.24 5.97
C GLY A 53 -0.72 4.53 5.50
N LEU A 54 -0.88 5.32 4.43
CA LEU A 54 -2.20 5.63 3.87
C LEU A 54 -2.91 4.38 3.35
N THR A 55 -2.18 3.49 2.69
CA THR A 55 -2.75 2.23 2.18
C THR A 55 -3.17 1.30 3.33
N SER A 56 -2.43 1.31 4.45
CA SER A 56 -2.82 0.56 5.65
C SER A 56 -4.10 1.09 6.27
N ILE A 57 -4.30 2.42 6.29
CA ILE A 57 -5.57 3.02 6.75
C ILE A 57 -6.72 2.63 5.80
N ALA A 58 -6.50 2.72 4.49
CA ALA A 58 -7.50 2.31 3.50
C ALA A 58 -7.88 0.83 3.65
N ALA A 59 -6.89 -0.05 3.83
CA ALA A 59 -7.12 -1.46 4.12
C ALA A 59 -7.92 -1.65 5.41
N ALA A 60 -7.54 -0.97 6.49
CA ALA A 60 -8.25 -1.06 7.77
C ALA A 60 -9.73 -0.65 7.62
N LEU A 61 -10.05 0.37 6.82
CA LEU A 61 -11.43 0.81 6.57
C LEU A 61 -12.21 -0.18 5.68
N ILE A 62 -11.59 -0.68 4.61
CA ILE A 62 -12.26 -1.53 3.60
C ILE A 62 -12.50 -2.96 4.12
N PHE A 63 -11.59 -3.46 4.97
CA PHE A 63 -11.70 -4.80 5.57
C PHE A 63 -12.33 -4.77 6.96
N LYS A 64 -12.70 -3.58 7.47
CA LYS A 64 -13.51 -3.45 8.69
C LYS A 64 -14.86 -4.12 8.46
N LYS A 65 -15.18 -5.12 9.28
CA LYS A 65 -16.50 -5.74 9.34
C LYS A 65 -17.53 -4.80 9.93
#